data_AF-A0A1Q3DC34-F1
#
_entry.id   AF-A0A1Q3DC34-F1
#
_cell.length_a   1.000
_cell.length_b   1.000
_cell.length_c   1.000
_cell.angle_alpha   90.00
_cell.angle_beta   90.00
_cell.angle_gamma   90.00
#
_symmetry.space_group_name_H-M   'P 1'
#
loop_
_entity.id
_entity.type
_entity.pdbx_description
1 polymer ?
#
loop_
_entity_poly.entity_id
_entity_poly.type
_entity_poly.pdbx_seq_one_letter_code
_entity_poly.pdbx_strand_id
1 'polypeptide(L)'
;FTQASYQSGTIYEWGIDGMNEYHIVNKLQEMTMVSNSHKIRNNSDKTVANILIAGYTGQLKGWWDNVLTTQQQTEILEAIQVNELKEPILDNNNNEPIEDAVSTLIYNITQYFIGDPTYLKDRTSDQLSNLRCRKLQDFRWYKDTFMTKVLTREDANQPYWEKFITGLPTLFAEKIRSKYREKHKGVCHTPVVPYETLTYGDLLSQLQKGLEICHDIKMGKQIKRDSKTYKKELGDFCTQF
;
A
#
# COMPACT_ATOMS: atom_id res chain seq x y z
N PHE A 1 -17.17 -5.89 12.00
CA PHE A 1 -16.79 -7.11 11.30
C PHE A 1 -17.83 -7.41 10.25
N THR A 2 -17.62 -6.96 9.01
CA THR A 2 -18.38 -7.44 7.86
C THR A 2 -17.81 -8.79 7.46
N GLN A 3 -18.49 -9.86 7.83
CA GLN A 3 -18.15 -11.20 7.36
C GLN A 3 -18.49 -11.24 5.87
N ALA A 4 -17.47 -11.12 5.01
CA ALA A 4 -17.64 -11.26 3.58
C ALA A 4 -18.07 -12.72 3.30
N SER A 5 -19.31 -12.86 2.82
CA SER A 5 -19.89 -14.13 2.37
C SER A 5 -19.61 -14.26 0.89
N TYR A 6 -18.73 -15.19 0.50
CA TYR A 6 -18.44 -15.48 -0.90
C TYR A 6 -19.38 -16.57 -1.40
N GLN A 7 -20.18 -16.24 -2.42
CA GLN A 7 -21.09 -17.18 -3.06
C GLN A 7 -20.34 -18.03 -4.09
N SER A 8 -20.40 -19.34 -3.91
CA SER A 8 -19.86 -20.31 -4.84
C SER A 8 -20.69 -20.36 -6.13
N GLY A 9 -20.03 -20.25 -7.28
CA GLY A 9 -20.63 -20.21 -8.62
C GLY A 9 -20.63 -18.83 -9.31
N THR A 10 -20.18 -17.77 -8.61
CA THR A 10 -20.02 -16.43 -9.19
C THR A 10 -18.58 -16.24 -9.66
N ILE A 11 -18.39 -15.70 -10.87
CA ILE A 11 -17.07 -15.26 -11.33
C ILE A 11 -16.81 -13.88 -10.73
N TYR A 12 -15.76 -13.76 -9.94
CA TYR A 12 -15.33 -12.50 -9.35
C TYR A 12 -14.24 -11.87 -10.22
N GLU A 13 -14.25 -10.54 -10.32
CA GLU A 13 -13.20 -9.81 -11.04
C GLU A 13 -11.95 -9.62 -10.18
N TRP A 14 -10.79 -9.88 -10.79
CA TRP A 14 -9.48 -9.78 -10.17
C TRP A 14 -8.64 -8.77 -10.96
N GLY A 15 -8.39 -7.61 -10.36
CA GLY A 15 -7.55 -6.57 -10.93
C GLY A 15 -6.64 -5.98 -9.84
N ILE A 16 -5.39 -5.69 -10.23
CA ILE A 16 -4.36 -5.14 -9.33
C ILE A 16 -3.86 -3.77 -9.77
N ASP A 17 -4.55 -3.13 -10.71
CA ASP A 17 -4.12 -1.85 -11.27
C ASP A 17 -4.12 -0.74 -10.21
N GLY A 18 -2.98 -0.03 -10.12
CA GLY A 18 -2.79 1.02 -9.11
C GLY A 18 -2.64 0.52 -7.67
N MET A 19 -2.59 -0.79 -7.44
CA MET A 19 -2.35 -1.36 -6.11
C MET A 19 -0.87 -1.32 -5.73
N ASN A 20 -0.59 -1.18 -4.43
CA ASN A 20 0.74 -1.38 -3.87
C ASN A 20 0.90 -2.84 -3.42
N GLU A 21 2.13 -3.27 -3.12
CA GLU A 21 2.44 -4.65 -2.71
C GLU A 21 1.51 -5.17 -1.60
N TYR A 22 1.23 -4.37 -0.57
CA TYR A 22 0.31 -4.74 0.51
C TYR A 22 -1.12 -4.99 0.02
N HIS A 23 -1.65 -4.10 -0.81
CA HIS A 23 -2.98 -4.27 -1.39
C HIS A 23 -3.04 -5.48 -2.33
N ILE A 24 -1.96 -5.78 -3.06
CA ILE A 24 -1.87 -7.00 -3.88
C ILE A 24 -1.90 -8.24 -3.00
N VAL A 25 -1.15 -8.29 -1.88
CA VAL A 25 -1.20 -9.42 -0.93
C VAL A 25 -2.61 -9.63 -0.39
N ASN A 26 -3.29 -8.57 0.05
CA ASN A 26 -4.67 -8.68 0.54
C ASN A 26 -5.62 -9.19 -0.56
N LYS A 27 -5.44 -8.73 -1.80
CA LYS A 27 -6.23 -9.20 -2.94
C LYS A 27 -6.01 -10.69 -3.22
N LEU A 28 -4.76 -11.15 -3.11
CA LEU A 28 -4.43 -12.57 -3.26
C LEU A 28 -5.00 -13.42 -2.11
N GLN A 29 -5.05 -12.89 -0.89
CA GLN A 29 -5.75 -13.55 0.22
C GLN A 29 -7.27 -13.68 -0.04
N GLU A 30 -7.91 -12.64 -0.60
CA GLU A 30 -9.30 -12.72 -1.06
C GLU A 30 -9.49 -13.82 -2.12
N MET A 31 -8.56 -13.94 -3.07
CA MET A 31 -8.57 -15.03 -4.08
C MET A 31 -8.49 -16.40 -3.43
N THR A 32 -7.62 -16.59 -2.42
CA THR A 32 -7.54 -17.84 -1.65
C THR A 32 -8.87 -18.15 -0.95
N MET A 33 -9.50 -17.15 -0.33
CA MET A 33 -10.79 -17.34 0.34
C MET A 33 -11.90 -17.76 -0.63
N VAL A 34 -12.00 -17.09 -1.79
CA VAL A 34 -12.95 -17.45 -2.84
C VAL A 34 -12.69 -18.86 -3.36
N SER A 35 -11.42 -19.21 -3.58
CA SER A 35 -11.02 -20.55 -4.04
C SER A 35 -11.47 -21.65 -3.10
N ASN A 36 -11.25 -21.46 -1.79
CA ASN A 36 -11.69 -22.41 -0.77
C ASN A 36 -13.22 -22.58 -0.77
N SER A 37 -13.98 -21.50 -1.02
CA SER A 37 -15.44 -21.57 -1.15
C SER A 37 -15.90 -22.40 -2.37
N HIS A 38 -15.13 -22.41 -3.45
CA HIS A 38 -15.40 -23.25 -4.62
C HIS A 38 -14.97 -24.72 -4.40
N LYS A 39 -13.88 -24.97 -3.65
CA LYS A 39 -13.43 -26.32 -3.28
C LYS A 39 -14.44 -27.07 -2.40
N ILE A 40 -15.15 -26.36 -1.51
CA ILE A 40 -16.20 -26.94 -0.65
C ILE A 40 -17.32 -27.62 -1.46
N ARG A 41 -17.46 -27.29 -2.76
CA ARG A 41 -18.43 -27.93 -3.67
C ARG A 41 -17.88 -29.10 -4.50
N ASN A 42 -16.78 -29.74 -4.09
CA ASN A 42 -16.12 -30.82 -4.85
C ASN A 42 -15.65 -30.41 -6.27
N ASN A 43 -15.32 -29.13 -6.49
CA ASN A 43 -14.65 -28.74 -7.72
C ASN A 43 -13.17 -29.12 -7.64
N SER A 44 -12.62 -29.66 -8.74
CA SER A 44 -11.17 -29.88 -8.84
C SER A 44 -10.42 -28.56 -8.73
N ASP A 45 -9.18 -28.61 -8.24
CA ASP A 45 -8.36 -27.42 -8.06
C ASP A 45 -8.08 -26.74 -9.40
N LYS A 46 -7.86 -27.55 -10.46
CA LYS A 46 -7.76 -27.06 -11.84
C LYS A 46 -9.01 -26.31 -12.28
N THR A 47 -10.20 -26.75 -11.89
CA THR A 47 -11.46 -26.04 -12.21
C THR A 47 -11.53 -24.71 -11.48
N VAL A 48 -11.16 -24.68 -10.20
CA VAL A 48 -11.15 -23.45 -9.39
C VAL A 48 -10.14 -22.44 -9.94
N ALA A 49 -8.94 -22.90 -10.32
CA ALA A 49 -7.93 -22.06 -10.97
C ALA A 49 -8.46 -21.43 -12.27
N ASN A 50 -9.14 -22.19 -13.12
CA ASN A 50 -9.76 -21.66 -14.33
C ASN A 50 -10.87 -20.64 -14.05
N ILE A 51 -11.67 -20.82 -13.00
CA ILE A 51 -12.67 -19.84 -12.57
C ILE A 51 -12.00 -18.51 -12.15
N LEU A 52 -10.89 -18.58 -11.42
CA LEU A 52 -10.12 -17.38 -11.07
C LEU A 52 -9.59 -16.67 -12.32
N ILE A 53 -8.96 -17.41 -13.23
CA ILE A 53 -8.36 -16.88 -14.47
C ILE A 53 -9.41 -16.20 -15.34
N ALA A 54 -10.62 -16.77 -15.43
CA ALA A 54 -11.74 -16.16 -16.15
C ALA A 54 -12.13 -14.77 -15.60
N GLY A 55 -11.86 -14.53 -14.31
CA GLY A 55 -12.07 -13.25 -13.65
C GLY A 55 -10.93 -12.23 -13.81
N TYR A 56 -9.82 -12.58 -14.46
CA TYR A 56 -8.66 -11.68 -14.55
C TYR A 56 -8.93 -10.45 -15.40
N THR A 57 -8.49 -9.30 -14.91
CA THR A 57 -8.57 -8.00 -15.58
C THR A 57 -7.23 -7.27 -15.48
N GLY A 58 -7.04 -6.24 -16.32
CA GLY A 58 -5.88 -5.35 -16.24
C GLY A 58 -4.54 -6.07 -16.29
N GLN A 59 -3.64 -5.72 -15.38
CA GLN A 59 -2.30 -6.33 -15.26
C GLN A 59 -2.32 -7.86 -15.09
N LEU A 60 -3.28 -8.43 -14.34
CA LEU A 60 -3.34 -9.88 -14.15
C LEU A 60 -3.66 -10.60 -15.46
N LYS A 61 -4.61 -10.05 -16.23
CA LYS A 61 -4.95 -10.58 -17.55
C LYS A 61 -3.79 -10.45 -18.53
N GLY A 62 -3.14 -9.28 -18.53
CA GLY A 62 -1.96 -9.02 -19.35
C GLY A 62 -0.82 -10.00 -19.07
N TRP A 63 -0.55 -10.30 -17.79
CA TRP A 63 0.44 -11.28 -17.36
C TRP A 63 0.08 -12.70 -17.83
N TRP A 64 -1.15 -13.14 -17.57
CA TRP A 64 -1.58 -14.48 -17.96
C TRP A 64 -1.53 -14.69 -19.48
N ASP A 65 -2.11 -13.77 -20.25
CA ASP A 65 -2.29 -13.95 -21.70
C ASP A 65 -1.01 -13.70 -22.51
N ASN A 66 -0.11 -12.80 -22.05
CA ASN A 66 1.00 -12.33 -22.88
C ASN A 66 2.39 -12.62 -22.30
N VAL A 67 2.52 -12.83 -20.99
CA VAL A 67 3.83 -13.05 -20.36
C VAL A 67 4.08 -14.55 -20.17
N LEU A 68 3.08 -15.30 -19.74
CA LEU A 68 3.21 -16.75 -19.59
C LEU A 68 3.11 -17.45 -20.95
N THR A 69 4.03 -18.39 -21.18
CA THR A 69 3.91 -19.34 -22.29
C THR A 69 2.80 -20.35 -22.02
N THR A 70 2.25 -20.94 -23.08
CA THR A 70 1.25 -22.02 -22.95
C THR A 70 1.77 -23.17 -22.09
N GLN A 71 3.07 -23.49 -22.19
CA GLN A 71 3.72 -24.51 -21.36
C GLN A 71 3.65 -24.15 -19.87
N GLN A 72 4.01 -22.92 -19.50
CA GLN A 72 3.94 -22.45 -18.11
C GLN A 72 2.51 -22.40 -17.58
N GLN A 73 1.54 -21.99 -18.42
CA GLN A 73 0.12 -22.02 -18.04
C GLN A 73 -0.34 -23.46 -17.73
N THR A 74 0.06 -24.43 -18.55
CA THR A 74 -0.25 -25.85 -18.31
C THR A 74 0.43 -26.36 -17.05
N GLU A 75 1.70 -26.04 -16.83
CA GLU A 75 2.44 -26.41 -15.61
C GLU A 75 1.77 -25.87 -14.34
N ILE A 76 1.26 -24.63 -14.39
CA ILE A 76 0.50 -24.04 -13.26
C ILE A 76 -0.82 -24.78 -13.05
N LEU A 77 -1.56 -25.07 -14.12
CA LEU A 77 -2.89 -25.72 -14.04
C LEU A 77 -2.84 -27.21 -13.70
N GLU A 78 -1.70 -27.86 -13.92
CA GLU A 78 -1.47 -29.28 -13.64
C GLU A 78 -0.54 -29.49 -12.44
N ALA A 79 -0.32 -28.42 -11.66
CA ALA A 79 0.50 -28.49 -10.47
C ALA A 79 -0.10 -29.45 -9.43
N ILE A 80 0.79 -30.16 -8.75
CA ILE A 80 0.48 -31.14 -7.70
C ILE A 80 1.33 -30.84 -6.47
N GLN A 81 0.85 -31.25 -5.31
CA GLN A 81 1.62 -31.13 -4.08
C GLN A 81 2.79 -32.10 -4.10
N VAL A 82 3.98 -31.61 -3.72
CA VAL A 82 5.19 -32.40 -3.64
C VAL A 82 5.82 -32.27 -2.25
N ASN A 83 6.47 -33.33 -1.78
CA ASN A 83 7.20 -33.34 -0.51
C ASN A 83 8.58 -32.66 -0.64
N GLU A 84 9.36 -32.64 0.45
CA GLU A 84 10.72 -32.05 0.47
C GLU A 84 11.68 -32.70 -0.54
N LEU A 85 11.41 -33.95 -0.94
CA LEU A 85 12.18 -34.70 -1.94
C LEU A 85 11.66 -34.52 -3.36
N LYS A 86 10.67 -33.62 -3.57
CA LYS A 86 9.94 -33.39 -4.83
C LYS A 86 9.11 -34.58 -5.32
N GLU A 87 8.74 -35.47 -4.42
CA GLU A 87 7.86 -36.59 -4.76
C GLU A 87 6.39 -36.19 -4.57
N PRO A 88 5.48 -36.63 -5.46
CA PRO A 88 4.04 -36.36 -5.33
C PRO A 88 3.47 -36.81 -3.99
N ILE A 89 2.75 -35.90 -3.32
CA ILE A 89 1.95 -36.24 -2.15
C ILE A 89 0.63 -36.82 -2.64
N LEU A 90 0.33 -38.05 -2.22
CA LEU A 90 -0.86 -38.77 -2.63
C LEU A 90 -2.00 -38.54 -1.64
N ASP A 91 -3.23 -38.42 -2.15
CA ASP A 91 -4.44 -38.46 -1.34
C ASP A 91 -4.62 -39.86 -0.73
N ASN A 92 -4.86 -39.91 0.59
CA ASN A 92 -5.11 -41.13 1.35
C ASN A 92 -6.33 -41.92 0.86
N ASN A 93 -7.26 -41.29 0.14
CA ASN A 93 -8.47 -41.96 -0.34
C ASN A 93 -8.27 -42.67 -1.68
N ASN A 94 -7.56 -42.02 -2.61
CA ASN A 94 -7.53 -42.44 -4.02
C ASN A 94 -6.13 -42.83 -4.52
N ASN A 95 -5.06 -42.63 -3.73
CA ASN A 95 -3.66 -42.76 -4.14
C ASN A 95 -3.30 -41.90 -5.38
N GLU A 96 -4.05 -40.85 -5.65
CA GLU A 96 -3.74 -39.88 -6.70
C GLU A 96 -3.00 -38.67 -6.13
N PRO A 97 -2.11 -38.03 -6.91
CA PRO A 97 -1.47 -36.78 -6.49
C PRO A 97 -2.48 -35.71 -6.13
N ILE A 98 -2.27 -35.02 -5.01
CA ILE A 98 -3.13 -33.91 -4.60
C ILE A 98 -2.90 -32.72 -5.55
N GLU A 99 -3.97 -32.24 -6.19
CA GLU A 99 -3.89 -31.05 -7.05
C GLU A 99 -3.52 -29.79 -6.23
N ASP A 100 -2.65 -28.95 -6.80
CA ASP A 100 -2.15 -27.71 -6.19
C ASP A 100 -2.11 -26.52 -7.17
N ALA A 101 -2.95 -26.58 -8.20
CA ALA A 101 -3.07 -25.56 -9.23
C ALA A 101 -3.38 -24.16 -8.67
N VAL A 102 -4.28 -24.03 -7.69
CA VAL A 102 -4.65 -22.72 -7.11
C VAL A 102 -3.49 -22.15 -6.29
N SER A 103 -2.87 -22.95 -5.43
CA SER A 103 -1.73 -22.50 -4.62
C SER A 103 -0.56 -22.09 -5.51
N THR A 104 -0.28 -22.89 -6.54
CA THR A 104 0.76 -22.61 -7.53
C THR A 104 0.45 -21.35 -8.33
N LEU A 105 -0.80 -21.13 -8.73
CA LEU A 105 -1.24 -19.92 -9.42
C LEU A 105 -1.02 -18.67 -8.55
N ILE A 106 -1.47 -18.71 -7.29
CA ILE A 106 -1.31 -17.58 -6.34
C ILE A 106 0.16 -17.31 -6.04
N TYR A 107 0.97 -18.37 -5.90
CA TYR A 107 2.41 -18.26 -5.72
C TYR A 107 3.08 -17.58 -6.92
N ASN A 108 2.75 -17.99 -8.15
CA ASN A 108 3.32 -17.41 -9.35
C ASN A 108 2.95 -15.92 -9.52
N ILE A 109 1.71 -15.54 -9.19
CA ILE A 109 1.30 -14.13 -9.17
C ILE A 109 2.10 -13.35 -8.12
N THR A 110 2.25 -13.92 -6.93
CA THR A 110 3.06 -13.33 -5.85
C THR A 110 4.50 -13.10 -6.30
N GLN A 111 5.15 -14.14 -6.84
CA GLN A 111 6.53 -14.05 -7.32
C GLN A 111 6.70 -13.03 -8.44
N TYR A 112 5.75 -12.94 -9.38
CA TYR A 112 5.87 -12.03 -10.50
C TYR A 112 5.68 -10.55 -10.11
N PHE A 113 4.63 -10.25 -9.33
CA PHE A 113 4.25 -8.86 -9.02
C PHE A 113 4.89 -8.31 -7.75
N ILE A 114 5.26 -9.18 -6.81
CA ILE A 114 5.82 -8.80 -5.50
C ILE A 114 7.29 -9.23 -5.40
N GLY A 115 7.62 -10.39 -5.96
CA GLY A 115 8.89 -11.07 -5.75
C GLY A 115 8.82 -12.01 -4.55
N ASP A 116 9.98 -12.31 -3.95
CA ASP A 116 10.02 -13.15 -2.76
C ASP A 116 9.51 -12.37 -1.51
N PRO A 117 8.41 -12.82 -0.88
CA PRO A 117 7.81 -12.17 0.28
C PRO A 117 8.76 -12.06 1.47
N THR A 118 9.75 -12.95 1.58
CA THR A 118 10.70 -12.97 2.70
C THR A 118 11.61 -11.73 2.69
N TYR A 119 11.93 -11.18 1.52
CA TYR A 119 12.74 -9.96 1.35
C TYR A 119 11.95 -8.66 1.43
N LEU A 120 10.62 -8.72 1.62
CA LEU A 120 9.80 -7.51 1.86
C LEU A 120 10.32 -6.74 3.08
N LYS A 121 10.90 -7.44 4.07
CA LYS A 121 11.51 -6.84 5.28
C LYS A 121 12.60 -5.81 4.94
N ASP A 122 13.49 -6.16 4.01
CA ASP A 122 14.64 -5.33 3.61
C ASP A 122 14.24 -4.22 2.64
N ARG A 123 13.44 -4.54 1.60
CA ARG A 123 12.95 -3.52 0.65
C ARG A 123 12.10 -2.44 1.32
N THR A 124 11.28 -2.79 2.32
CA THR A 124 10.46 -1.80 3.03
C THR A 124 11.32 -0.87 3.90
N SER A 125 12.42 -1.38 4.47
CA SER A 125 13.37 -0.57 5.25
C SER A 125 14.07 0.49 4.38
N ASP A 126 14.56 0.07 3.20
CA ASP A 126 15.21 0.95 2.22
C ASP A 126 14.23 1.92 1.54
N GLN A 127 12.98 1.52 1.35
CA GLN A 127 11.95 2.41 0.81
C GLN A 127 11.47 3.46 1.83
N LEU A 128 11.43 3.12 3.13
CA LEU A 128 11.07 4.07 4.19
C LEU A 128 12.12 5.17 4.37
N SER A 129 13.42 4.84 4.26
CA SER A 129 14.50 5.83 4.34
C SER A 129 14.53 6.79 3.13
N ASN A 130 14.04 6.32 1.98
CA ASN A 130 13.96 7.09 0.74
C ASN A 130 12.64 7.87 0.55
N LEU A 131 11.60 7.58 1.35
CA LEU A 131 10.30 8.23 1.21
C LEU A 131 10.37 9.69 1.68
N ARG A 132 10.05 10.64 0.79
CA ARG A 132 10.04 12.08 1.10
C ARG A 132 8.80 12.78 0.53
N CYS A 133 8.17 13.59 1.35
CA CYS A 133 7.16 14.55 0.97
C CYS A 133 7.83 15.83 0.45
N ARG A 134 8.05 15.92 -0.86
CA ARG A 134 8.71 17.11 -1.46
C ARG A 134 7.83 18.36 -1.40
N LYS A 135 6.52 18.20 -1.54
CA LYS A 135 5.54 19.28 -1.51
C LYS A 135 4.39 18.91 -0.57
N LEU A 136 3.89 19.88 0.19
CA LEU A 136 2.76 19.66 1.10
C LEU A 136 1.48 19.23 0.39
N GLN A 137 1.34 19.52 -0.91
CA GLN A 137 0.22 19.02 -1.73
C GLN A 137 0.21 17.48 -1.81
N ASP A 138 1.37 16.84 -1.76
CA ASP A 138 1.53 15.38 -1.86
C ASP A 138 1.44 14.73 -0.46
N PHE A 139 1.14 15.52 0.58
CA PHE A 139 1.15 15.05 1.97
C PHE A 139 0.17 13.89 2.20
N ARG A 140 -1.02 13.92 1.57
CA ARG A 140 -2.00 12.84 1.71
C ARG A 140 -1.42 11.51 1.22
N TRP A 141 -0.86 11.51 0.01
CA TRP A 141 -0.18 10.35 -0.57
C TRP A 141 1.01 9.90 0.27
N TYR A 142 1.85 10.84 0.72
CA TYR A 142 3.00 10.54 1.57
C TYR A 142 2.59 9.87 2.88
N LYS A 143 1.58 10.43 3.55
CA LYS A 143 1.01 9.90 4.79
C LYS A 143 0.49 8.48 4.59
N ASP A 144 -0.37 8.27 3.60
CA ASP A 144 -0.97 6.96 3.36
C ASP A 144 0.11 5.93 3.00
N THR A 145 1.05 6.30 2.14
CA THR A 145 2.19 5.43 1.75
C THR A 145 3.08 5.08 2.93
N PHE A 146 3.44 6.06 3.77
CA PHE A 146 4.26 5.82 4.96
C PHE A 146 3.54 4.91 5.96
N MET A 147 2.25 5.16 6.20
CA MET A 147 1.46 4.37 7.15
C MET A 147 1.30 2.93 6.69
N THR A 148 0.98 2.71 5.41
CA THR A 148 0.96 1.35 4.86
C THR A 148 2.31 0.66 5.06
N LYS A 149 3.43 1.34 4.78
CA LYS A 149 4.77 0.75 4.93
C LYS A 149 5.17 0.44 6.38
N VAL A 150 4.76 1.25 7.35
CA VAL A 150 5.10 1.03 8.77
C VAL A 150 4.19 -0.02 9.41
N LEU A 151 2.88 0.06 9.17
CA LEU A 151 1.91 -0.83 9.81
C LEU A 151 1.97 -2.27 9.31
N THR A 152 2.65 -2.53 8.20
CA THR A 152 2.89 -3.89 7.69
C THR A 152 4.16 -4.53 8.25
N ARG A 153 4.89 -3.85 9.16
CA ARG A 153 6.12 -4.37 9.75
C ARG A 153 5.87 -5.04 11.09
N GLU A 154 6.60 -6.12 11.37
CA GLU A 154 6.61 -6.79 12.68
C GLU A 154 7.11 -5.87 13.81
N ASP A 155 8.03 -4.94 13.48
CA ASP A 155 8.60 -3.97 14.41
C ASP A 155 7.89 -2.61 14.38
N ALA A 156 6.62 -2.54 13.94
CA ALA A 156 5.85 -1.30 13.84
C ALA A 156 5.76 -0.48 15.16
N ASN A 157 6.06 -1.10 16.30
CA ASN A 157 6.13 -0.47 17.61
C ASN A 157 7.40 0.38 17.83
N GLN A 158 8.39 0.30 16.93
CA GLN A 158 9.58 1.15 16.97
C GLN A 158 9.25 2.61 16.61
N PRO A 159 10.03 3.61 17.07
CA PRO A 159 9.74 5.04 16.88
C PRO A 159 10.06 5.53 15.45
N TYR A 160 9.37 4.99 14.45
CA TYR A 160 9.49 5.36 13.04
C TYR A 160 9.10 6.83 12.74
N TRP A 161 8.52 7.52 13.73
CA TRP A 161 8.13 8.91 13.63
C TRP A 161 9.27 9.89 13.34
N GLU A 162 10.49 9.55 13.78
CA GLU A 162 11.67 10.34 13.42
C GLU A 162 11.87 10.35 11.89
N LYS A 163 11.72 9.18 11.25
CA LYS A 163 11.79 9.05 9.78
C LYS A 163 10.62 9.78 9.13
N PHE A 164 9.41 9.67 9.68
CA PHE A 164 8.23 10.37 9.17
C PHE A 164 8.43 11.89 9.13
N ILE A 165 8.93 12.48 10.21
CA ILE A 165 9.16 13.93 10.30
C ILE A 165 10.31 14.35 9.39
N THR A 166 11.37 13.55 9.30
CA THR A 166 12.54 13.83 8.44
C THR A 166 12.19 13.79 6.95
N GLY A 167 11.20 12.98 6.55
CA GLY A 167 10.70 12.97 5.18
C GLY A 167 9.84 14.18 4.79
N LEU A 168 9.44 15.04 5.72
CA LEU A 168 8.64 16.26 5.43
C LEU A 168 9.52 17.41 4.92
N PRO A 169 8.93 18.45 4.27
CA PRO A 169 9.66 19.65 3.92
C PRO A 169 10.31 20.29 5.15
N THR A 170 11.58 20.70 5.05
CA THR A 170 12.44 21.07 6.19
C THR A 170 11.81 22.06 7.16
N LEU A 171 11.23 23.16 6.66
CA LEU A 171 10.62 24.19 7.51
C LEU A 171 9.37 23.66 8.24
N PHE A 172 8.65 22.74 7.60
CA PHE A 172 7.47 22.11 8.18
C PHE A 172 7.85 21.09 9.25
N ALA A 173 8.85 20.26 8.97
CA ALA A 173 9.44 19.33 9.93
C ALA A 173 9.92 20.05 11.20
N GLU A 174 10.68 21.15 11.05
CA GLU A 174 11.17 21.94 12.19
C GLU A 174 10.04 22.54 13.02
N LYS A 175 8.96 23.00 12.38
CA LYS A 175 7.79 23.54 13.09
C LYS A 175 7.10 22.47 13.94
N ILE A 176 6.99 21.25 13.43
CA ILE A 176 6.43 20.11 14.17
C ILE A 176 7.32 19.76 15.36
N ARG A 177 8.64 19.64 15.13
CA ARG A 177 9.62 19.39 16.20
C ARG A 177 9.55 20.45 17.29
N SER A 178 9.47 21.73 16.92
CA SER A 178 9.38 22.84 17.88
C SER A 178 8.12 22.79 18.73
N LYS A 179 6.95 22.57 18.12
CA LYS A 179 5.69 22.46 18.87
C LYS A 179 5.68 21.27 19.82
N TYR A 180 6.26 20.15 19.40
CA TYR A 180 6.34 18.99 20.26
C TYR A 180 7.32 19.23 21.43
N ARG A 181 8.47 19.86 21.18
CA ARG A 181 9.38 20.31 22.25
C ARG A 181 8.64 21.20 23.26
N GLU A 182 7.87 22.18 22.81
CA GLU A 182 7.09 23.07 23.67
C GLU A 182 6.08 22.33 24.55
N LYS A 183 5.35 21.35 24.00
CA LYS A 183 4.37 20.54 24.74
C LYS A 183 5.04 19.69 25.85
N HIS A 184 6.31 19.33 25.67
CA HIS A 184 7.06 18.44 26.58
C HIS A 184 8.13 19.14 27.43
N LYS A 185 8.19 20.48 27.40
CA LYS A 185 9.15 21.29 28.19
C LYS A 185 9.11 21.06 29.71
N GLY A 186 8.07 20.41 30.25
CA GLY A 186 7.94 20.09 31.67
C GLY A 186 8.30 18.65 32.08
N VAL A 187 8.59 17.75 31.12
CA VAL A 187 8.74 16.30 31.38
C VAL A 187 10.15 15.79 31.06
N CYS A 188 10.88 16.43 30.15
CA CYS A 188 12.22 15.99 29.75
C CYS A 188 13.21 17.16 29.86
N HIS A 189 14.30 16.97 30.62
CA HIS A 189 15.39 17.95 30.77
C HIS A 189 16.33 17.99 29.54
N THR A 190 15.99 17.29 28.46
CA THR A 190 16.79 17.20 27.24
C THR A 190 16.14 17.97 26.08
N PRO A 191 16.92 18.66 25.23
CA PRO A 191 16.42 19.37 24.05
C PRO A 191 15.98 18.43 22.89
N VAL A 192 15.95 17.12 23.14
CA VAL A 192 15.68 16.06 22.15
C VAL A 192 14.18 15.78 22.11
N VAL A 193 13.62 15.59 20.91
CA VAL A 193 12.23 15.21 20.71
C VAL A 193 12.04 13.76 21.17
N PRO A 194 11.20 13.46 22.18
CA PRO A 194 10.99 12.09 22.63
C PRO A 194 10.05 11.36 21.65
N TYR A 195 10.63 10.83 20.56
CA TYR A 195 9.87 10.14 19.51
C TYR A 195 9.19 8.84 20.02
N GLU A 196 9.69 8.26 21.10
CA GLU A 196 9.16 7.05 21.75
C GLU A 196 7.77 7.28 22.37
N THR A 197 7.50 8.49 22.86
CA THR A 197 6.21 8.86 23.48
C THR A 197 5.21 9.44 22.49
N LEU A 198 5.61 9.57 21.23
CA LEU A 198 4.83 10.22 20.19
C LEU A 198 3.78 9.26 19.65
N THR A 199 2.50 9.61 19.78
CA THR A 199 1.42 8.84 19.16
C THR A 199 1.11 9.33 17.75
N TYR A 200 0.52 8.45 16.94
CA TYR A 200 0.01 8.83 15.61
C TYR A 200 -1.03 9.97 15.68
N GLY A 201 -1.88 9.95 16.71
CA GLY A 201 -2.88 10.99 16.94
C GLY A 201 -2.26 12.36 17.25
N ASP A 202 -1.20 12.38 18.07
CA ASP A 202 -0.45 13.62 18.34
C ASP A 202 0.17 14.20 17.08
N LEU A 203 0.79 13.36 16.25
CA LEU A 203 1.36 13.76 14.96
C LEU A 203 0.30 14.33 14.02
N LEU A 204 -0.79 13.59 13.78
CA LEU A 204 -1.87 14.04 12.91
C LEU A 204 -2.44 15.39 13.34
N SER A 205 -2.66 15.58 14.65
CA SER A 205 -3.14 16.85 15.19
C SER A 205 -2.20 18.01 14.88
N GLN A 206 -0.89 17.80 15.03
CA GLN A 206 0.11 18.84 14.71
C GLN A 206 0.24 19.08 13.21
N LEU A 207 0.16 18.01 12.40
CA LEU A 207 0.23 18.08 10.94
C LEU A 207 -0.95 18.85 10.35
N GLN A 208 -2.16 18.57 10.83
CA GLN A 208 -3.37 19.23 10.37
C GLN A 208 -3.36 20.73 10.68
N LYS A 209 -3.01 21.09 11.93
CA LYS A 209 -2.78 22.49 12.32
C LYS A 209 -1.68 23.15 11.50
N GLY A 210 -0.63 22.41 11.15
CA GLY A 210 0.43 22.89 10.30
C GLY A 210 -0.05 23.21 8.88
N LEU A 211 -0.84 22.30 8.28
CA LEU A 211 -1.39 22.44 6.94
C LEU A 211 -2.37 23.60 6.83
N GLU A 212 -3.23 23.78 7.84
CA GLU A 212 -4.14 24.92 7.94
C GLU A 212 -3.37 26.25 7.90
N ILE A 213 -2.33 26.40 8.73
CA ILE A 213 -1.49 27.61 8.74
C ILE A 213 -0.82 27.82 7.37
N CYS A 214 -0.34 26.76 6.72
CA CYS A 214 0.25 26.87 5.38
C CYS A 214 -0.77 27.32 4.33
N HIS A 215 -2.01 26.84 4.42
CA HIS A 215 -3.11 27.26 3.56
C HIS A 215 -3.44 28.74 3.78
N ASP A 216 -3.56 29.18 5.03
CA ASP A 216 -3.86 30.58 5.38
C ASP A 216 -2.77 31.54 4.88
N ILE A 217 -1.50 31.17 5.03
CA ILE A 217 -0.37 31.95 4.50
C ILE A 217 -0.44 32.02 2.97
N LYS A 218 -0.79 30.92 2.30
CA LYS A 218 -0.93 30.88 0.83
C LYS A 218 -2.05 31.81 0.37
N MET A 219 -3.21 31.75 1.02
CA MET A 219 -4.36 32.62 0.75
C MET A 219 -4.01 34.10 0.99
N GLY A 220 -3.36 34.42 2.11
CA GLY A 220 -2.92 35.79 2.40
C GLY A 220 -1.93 36.35 1.38
N LYS A 221 -1.02 35.53 0.86
CA LYS A 221 -0.09 35.93 -0.24
C LYS A 221 -0.80 36.14 -1.57
N GLN A 222 -1.89 35.41 -1.84
CA GLN A 222 -2.69 35.56 -3.05
C GLN A 222 -3.46 36.88 -3.00
N ILE A 223 -4.18 37.15 -1.91
CA ILE A 223 -4.92 38.42 -1.69
C ILE A 223 -4.00 39.64 -1.84
N LYS A 224 -2.78 39.59 -1.29
CA LYS A 224 -1.80 40.67 -1.43
C LYS A 224 -1.31 40.87 -2.87
N ARG A 225 -1.23 39.80 -3.68
CA ARG A 225 -0.86 39.90 -5.10
C ARG A 225 -2.01 40.51 -5.90
N ASP A 226 -3.22 40.00 -5.72
CA ASP A 226 -4.41 40.46 -6.43
C ASP A 226 -4.69 41.95 -6.12
N SER A 227 -4.49 42.38 -4.87
CA SER A 227 -4.58 43.80 -4.49
C SER A 227 -3.54 44.69 -5.18
N LYS A 228 -2.31 44.19 -5.41
CA LYS A 228 -1.28 44.93 -6.15
C LYS A 228 -1.61 45.01 -7.64
N THR A 229 -2.10 43.93 -8.23
CA THR A 229 -2.54 43.88 -9.63
C THR A 229 -3.70 44.85 -9.85
N TYR A 230 -4.73 44.80 -8.99
CA TYR A 230 -5.88 45.71 -9.05
C TYR A 230 -5.46 47.19 -8.97
N LYS A 231 -4.55 47.54 -8.05
CA LYS A 231 -4.04 48.93 -7.94
C LYS A 231 -3.28 49.38 -9.19
N LYS A 232 -2.55 48.46 -9.84
CA LYS A 232 -1.83 48.74 -11.08
C LYS A 232 -2.81 48.96 -12.24
N GLU A 233 -3.78 48.07 -12.42
CA GLU A 233 -4.81 48.18 -13.46
C GLU A 233 -5.63 49.47 -13.31
N LEU A 234 -5.97 49.87 -12.08
CA LEU A 234 -6.68 51.12 -11.82
C LEU A 234 -5.83 52.35 -12.16
N GLY A 235 -4.52 52.32 -11.88
CA GLY A 235 -3.60 53.39 -12.26
C GLY A 235 -3.38 53.48 -13.77
N ASP A 236 -3.28 52.33 -14.44
CA ASP A 236 -3.18 52.24 -15.91
C ASP A 236 -4.48 52.72 -16.58
N PHE A 237 -5.65 52.48 -15.96
CA PHE A 237 -6.93 53.01 -16.42
C PHE A 237 -7.00 54.54 -16.28
N CYS A 238 -6.62 55.09 -15.12
CA CYS A 238 -6.65 56.54 -14.87
C CYS A 238 -5.63 57.35 -15.69
N THR A 239 -4.66 56.71 -16.34
CA THR A 239 -3.69 57.40 -17.23
C THR A 239 -4.10 57.37 -18.70
N GLN A 240 -5.12 56.56 -19.06
CA GLN A 240 -5.68 56.47 -20.41
C GLN A 240 -6.88 57.40 -20.63
N PHE A 241 -7.39 58.05 -19.58
CA PHE A 241 -8.45 59.07 -19.60
C PHE A 241 -7.89 60.40 -19.09
#